data_AF-A0A924TIH5-F1
#
_entry.id   AF-A0A924TIH5-F1
#
_cell.length_a   1.000
_cell.length_b   1.000
_cell.length_c   1.000
_cell.angle_alpha   90.00
_cell.angle_beta   90.00
_cell.angle_gamma   90.00
#
_symmetry.space_group_name_H-M   'P 1'
#
loop_
_entity.id
_entity.type
_entity.pdbx_description
1 polymer ?
#
loop_
_entity_poly.entity_id
_entity_poly.type
_entity_poly.pdbx_seq_one_letter_code
_entity_poly.pdbx_strand_id
1 'polypeptide(L)'
;YNMQSGSPYTYVYIGDINRDGSPNNDLIYVPTSQADANLTDIKDANGNVTVTSAQQWNDLSAYIANDKYLKNRIGNYAERNGARTPWNNQLDMKISHEFLFTKSKSKQSIQLSLDVFNLSNFISRNWGKQYFVPNILNANYQLLTLQSITNSTKPNINFNKPTTTPWQVDPITSRAQGQLTVRYNF
;
A
#
# COMPACT_ATOMS: atom_id res chain seq x y z
N TYR A 1 -11.94 2.09 18.94
CA TYR A 1 -10.76 1.47 18.31
C TYR A 1 -11.19 0.87 16.99
N ASN A 2 -10.48 1.18 15.90
CA ASN A 2 -10.79 0.74 14.54
C ASN A 2 -9.59 -0.04 13.97
N MET A 3 -9.87 -1.23 13.42
CA MET A 3 -8.91 -2.05 12.69
C MET A 3 -9.46 -2.29 11.29
N GLN A 4 -8.69 -1.93 10.27
CA GLN A 4 -9.08 -2.11 8.89
C GLN A 4 -8.00 -2.90 8.15
N SER A 5 -8.46 -3.89 7.39
CA SER A 5 -7.60 -4.55 6.41
C SER A 5 -7.02 -3.50 5.47
N GLY A 6 -5.74 -3.65 5.13
CA GLY A 6 -5.08 -2.71 4.22
C GLY A 6 -5.77 -2.62 2.86
N SER A 7 -5.60 -1.46 2.22
CA SER A 7 -6.17 -1.18 0.89
C SER A 7 -5.68 -2.22 -0.12
N PRO A 8 -6.57 -2.77 -0.96
CA PRO A 8 -6.14 -3.69 -2.00
C PRO A 8 -5.41 -2.96 -3.13
N TYR A 9 -4.49 -3.66 -3.79
CA TYR A 9 -3.83 -3.23 -5.02
C TYR A 9 -3.50 -4.43 -5.92
N THR A 10 -3.16 -4.13 -7.17
CA THR A 10 -2.90 -5.15 -8.20
C THR A 10 -1.49 -5.01 -8.73
N TYR A 11 -0.76 -6.12 -8.88
CA TYR A 11 0.50 -6.12 -9.61
C TYR A 11 0.25 -6.31 -11.10
N VAL A 12 0.75 -5.37 -11.91
CA VAL A 12 0.55 -5.37 -13.37
C VAL A 12 1.85 -5.21 -14.13
N TYR A 13 1.81 -5.58 -15.41
CA TYR A 13 2.83 -5.22 -16.38
C TYR A 13 2.71 -3.76 -16.82
N ILE A 14 3.84 -3.19 -17.23
CA ILE A 14 3.89 -2.04 -18.12
C ILE A 14 3.91 -2.58 -19.55
N GLY A 15 2.91 -2.26 -20.35
CA GLY A 15 2.71 -2.77 -21.70
C GLY A 15 1.44 -3.62 -21.82
N ASP A 16 1.09 -3.90 -23.07
CA ASP A 16 -0.11 -4.63 -23.44
C ASP A 16 0.28 -6.06 -23.89
N ILE A 17 0.24 -7.00 -22.94
CA ILE A 17 0.63 -8.40 -23.16
C ILE A 17 -0.50 -9.18 -23.82
N ASN A 18 -1.74 -8.93 -23.40
CA ASN A 18 -2.90 -9.61 -23.94
C ASN A 18 -3.41 -9.02 -25.28
N ARG A 19 -2.88 -7.86 -25.69
CA ARG A 19 -3.19 -7.11 -26.92
C ARG A 19 -4.64 -6.59 -26.96
N ASP A 20 -5.20 -6.22 -25.81
CA ASP A 20 -6.56 -5.68 -25.68
C ASP A 20 -6.64 -4.15 -25.81
N GLY A 21 -5.49 -3.47 -25.99
CA GLY A 21 -5.39 -2.02 -26.10
C GLY A 21 -5.22 -1.30 -24.77
N SER A 22 -5.03 -2.02 -23.65
CA SER A 22 -4.87 -1.44 -22.31
C SER A 22 -3.48 -1.75 -21.71
N PRO A 23 -2.47 -0.91 -21.92
CA PRO A 23 -1.08 -1.25 -21.58
C PRO A 23 -0.74 -1.26 -20.08
N ASN A 24 -1.70 -1.15 -19.16
CA ASN A 24 -1.43 -0.99 -17.72
C ASN A 24 -2.45 -1.71 -16.82
N ASN A 25 -3.14 -2.74 -17.32
CA ASN A 25 -4.16 -3.50 -16.59
C ASN A 25 -3.87 -5.01 -16.54
N ASP A 26 -2.82 -5.45 -17.23
CA ASP A 26 -2.44 -6.86 -17.39
C ASP A 26 -1.71 -7.38 -16.16
N LEU A 27 -2.24 -8.46 -15.58
CA LEU A 27 -1.75 -9.05 -14.33
C LEU A 27 -0.38 -9.70 -14.55
N ILE A 28 0.54 -9.50 -13.59
CA ILE A 28 1.85 -10.16 -13.69
C ILE A 28 1.74 -11.68 -13.53
N TYR A 29 2.49 -12.41 -14.33
CA TYR A 29 2.84 -13.79 -14.01
C TYR A 29 4.02 -13.79 -13.04
N VAL A 30 3.94 -14.55 -11.94
CA VAL A 30 5.03 -14.65 -10.97
C VAL A 30 5.93 -15.84 -11.35
N PRO A 31 7.13 -15.59 -11.89
CA PRO A 31 7.97 -16.65 -12.46
C PRO A 31 8.51 -17.61 -11.40
N THR A 32 8.67 -18.87 -11.80
CA THR A 32 9.23 -19.95 -10.97
C THR A 32 10.76 -20.02 -11.02
N SER A 33 11.36 -19.56 -12.12
CA SER A 33 12.80 -19.61 -12.37
C SER A 33 13.25 -18.50 -13.33
N GLN A 34 14.56 -18.28 -13.44
CA GLN A 34 15.13 -17.32 -14.39
C GLN A 34 14.74 -17.61 -15.84
N ALA A 35 14.75 -18.89 -16.22
CA ALA A 35 14.34 -19.34 -17.55
C ALA A 35 12.84 -19.12 -17.81
N ASP A 36 12.04 -19.13 -16.76
CA ASP A 36 10.60 -18.89 -16.81
C ASP A 36 10.27 -17.39 -16.93
N ALA A 37 11.05 -16.53 -16.25
CA ALA A 37 10.86 -15.08 -16.26
C ALA A 37 11.16 -14.44 -17.62
N ASN A 38 12.05 -15.01 -18.43
CA ASN A 38 12.45 -14.47 -19.74
C ASN A 38 12.88 -12.99 -19.67
N LEU A 39 13.75 -12.69 -18.70
CA LEU A 39 14.32 -11.35 -18.48
C LEU A 39 15.37 -11.03 -19.52
N THR A 40 15.30 -9.84 -20.14
CA THR A 40 16.34 -9.34 -21.04
C THR A 40 17.30 -8.40 -20.33
N ASP A 41 18.51 -8.20 -20.84
CA ASP A 41 19.43 -7.22 -20.27
C ASP A 41 18.89 -5.79 -20.43
N ILE A 42 18.98 -4.98 -19.37
CA ILE A 42 18.70 -3.54 -19.43
C ILE A 42 19.94 -2.86 -19.98
N LYS A 43 19.76 -2.02 -21.01
CA LYS A 43 20.83 -1.32 -21.69
C LYS A 43 20.65 0.20 -21.59
N ASP A 44 21.75 0.93 -21.60
CA ASP A 44 21.74 2.39 -21.76
C ASP A 44 21.43 2.80 -23.21
N ALA A 45 21.33 4.11 -23.46
CA ALA A 45 21.09 4.65 -24.80
C ALA A 45 22.21 4.33 -25.81
N ASN A 46 23.40 3.95 -25.34
CA ASN A 46 24.55 3.58 -26.15
C ASN A 46 24.63 2.06 -26.40
N GLY A 47 23.69 1.28 -25.85
CA GLY A 47 23.64 -0.18 -25.98
C GLY A 47 24.50 -0.94 -24.97
N ASN A 48 25.12 -0.27 -24.00
CA ASN A 48 25.88 -0.94 -22.94
C ASN A 48 24.93 -1.54 -21.91
N VAL A 49 25.22 -2.77 -21.48
CA VAL A 49 24.43 -3.44 -20.44
C VAL A 49 24.65 -2.75 -19.10
N THR A 50 23.59 -2.20 -18.52
CA THR A 50 23.60 -1.58 -17.18
C THR A 50 23.16 -2.58 -16.11
N VAL A 51 22.21 -3.46 -16.42
CA VAL A 51 21.75 -4.53 -15.53
C VAL A 51 21.53 -5.80 -16.33
N THR A 52 22.24 -6.87 -15.97
CA THR A 52 22.08 -8.17 -16.63
C THR A 52 20.75 -8.82 -16.25
N SER A 53 20.25 -9.70 -17.12
CA SER A 53 19.09 -10.57 -16.85
C SER A 53 19.26 -11.41 -15.57
N ALA A 54 20.46 -11.89 -15.29
CA ALA A 54 20.78 -12.62 -14.06
C ALA A 54 20.70 -11.73 -12.81
N GLN A 55 21.20 -10.49 -12.89
CA GLN A 55 21.09 -9.53 -11.78
C GLN A 55 19.62 -9.15 -11.52
N GLN A 56 18.85 -8.93 -12.58
CA GLN A 56 17.40 -8.71 -12.47
C GLN A 56 16.69 -9.90 -11.83
N TRP A 57 17.06 -11.13 -12.18
CA TRP A 57 16.47 -12.32 -11.59
C TRP A 57 16.74 -12.43 -10.09
N ASN A 58 17.98 -12.17 -9.66
CA ASN A 58 18.34 -12.16 -8.25
C ASN A 58 17.52 -11.12 -7.47
N ASP A 59 17.38 -9.91 -8.02
CA ASP A 59 16.59 -8.86 -7.39
C ASP A 59 15.08 -9.16 -7.39
N LEU A 60 14.54 -9.69 -8.50
CA LEU A 60 13.13 -10.06 -8.62
C LEU A 60 12.75 -11.22 -7.70
N SER A 61 13.56 -12.28 -7.68
CA SER A 61 13.33 -13.43 -6.81
C SER A 61 13.43 -13.05 -5.33
N ALA A 62 14.37 -12.18 -4.96
CA ALA A 62 14.45 -11.62 -3.61
C ALA A 62 13.22 -10.76 -3.28
N TYR A 63 12.73 -9.95 -4.22
CA TYR A 63 11.51 -9.16 -4.02
C TYR A 63 10.28 -10.05 -3.83
N ILE A 64 10.08 -11.05 -4.71
CA ILE A 64 8.98 -12.02 -4.62
C ILE A 64 9.01 -12.78 -3.29
N ALA A 65 10.19 -13.23 -2.85
CA ALA A 65 10.34 -13.97 -1.60
C ALA A 65 10.01 -13.14 -0.35
N ASN A 66 10.33 -11.85 -0.37
CA ASN A 66 10.05 -10.91 0.73
C ASN A 66 8.62 -10.37 0.71
N ASP A 67 7.93 -10.42 -0.43
CA ASP A 67 6.55 -9.96 -0.53
C ASP A 67 5.56 -11.02 -0.05
N LYS A 68 4.67 -10.64 0.88
CA LYS A 68 3.71 -11.56 1.50
C LYS A 68 2.70 -12.15 0.51
N TYR A 69 2.39 -11.42 -0.56
CA TYR A 69 1.42 -11.81 -1.57
C TYR A 69 2.09 -12.59 -2.71
N LEU A 70 3.15 -12.04 -3.30
CA LEU A 70 3.82 -12.64 -4.47
C LEU A 70 4.46 -13.98 -4.17
N LYS A 71 5.01 -14.19 -2.97
CA LYS A 71 5.58 -15.50 -2.59
C LYS A 71 4.58 -16.65 -2.69
N ASN A 72 3.29 -16.37 -2.49
CA ASN A 72 2.21 -17.36 -2.57
C ASN A 72 1.65 -17.49 -4.00
N ARG A 73 2.19 -16.71 -4.94
CA ARG A 73 1.78 -16.67 -6.35
C ARG A 73 2.79 -17.25 -7.30
N ILE A 74 3.94 -17.69 -6.82
CA ILE A 74 4.98 -18.32 -7.65
C ILE A 74 4.34 -19.41 -8.53
N GLY A 75 4.55 -19.32 -9.84
CA GLY A 75 3.97 -20.20 -10.85
C GLY A 75 2.55 -19.84 -11.32
N ASN A 76 1.95 -18.79 -10.77
CA ASN A 76 0.60 -18.32 -11.08
C ASN A 76 0.59 -16.82 -11.45
N TYR A 77 -0.51 -16.39 -12.04
CA TYR A 77 -0.79 -14.97 -12.21
C TYR A 77 -1.16 -14.31 -10.88
N ALA A 78 -0.75 -13.06 -10.71
CA ALA A 78 -1.32 -12.16 -9.74
C ALA A 78 -2.82 -12.03 -10.00
N GLU A 79 -3.57 -11.73 -8.96
CA GLU A 79 -5.00 -11.45 -8.96
C GLU A 79 -5.23 -9.96 -8.87
N ARG A 80 -6.30 -9.53 -9.55
CA ARG A 80 -6.84 -8.19 -9.39
C ARG A 80 -7.21 -7.96 -7.93
N ASN A 81 -6.70 -6.87 -7.35
CA ASN A 81 -6.92 -6.48 -5.96
C ASN A 81 -6.48 -7.55 -4.93
N GLY A 82 -5.58 -8.45 -5.31
CA GLY A 82 -5.12 -9.54 -4.46
C GLY A 82 -4.10 -9.14 -3.41
N ALA A 83 -3.23 -8.17 -3.73
CA ALA A 83 -2.24 -7.66 -2.79
C ALA A 83 -2.85 -6.60 -1.86
N ARG A 84 -2.31 -6.44 -0.65
CA ARG A 84 -2.84 -5.49 0.34
C ARG A 84 -1.74 -4.73 1.04
N THR A 85 -2.02 -3.46 1.37
CA THR A 85 -1.14 -2.66 2.24
C THR A 85 -1.09 -3.25 3.65
N PRO A 86 -0.18 -2.77 4.52
CA PRO A 86 -0.26 -3.06 5.94
C PRO A 86 -1.61 -2.65 6.54
N TRP A 87 -1.94 -3.23 7.68
CA TRP A 87 -3.19 -2.94 8.39
C TRP A 87 -3.19 -1.54 8.96
N ASN A 88 -4.36 -0.91 8.85
CA ASN A 88 -4.64 0.40 9.41
C ASN A 88 -5.28 0.20 10.78
N ASN A 89 -4.67 0.78 11.82
CA ASN A 89 -5.12 0.64 13.20
C ASN A 89 -5.21 2.03 13.81
N GLN A 90 -6.38 2.41 14.32
CA GLN A 90 -6.60 3.71 14.93
C GLN A 90 -7.29 3.57 16.29
N LEU A 91 -6.67 4.15 17.31
CA LEU A 91 -7.26 4.26 18.64
C LEU A 91 -7.62 5.72 18.91
N ASP A 92 -8.90 5.99 19.11
CA ASP A 92 -9.40 7.29 19.55
C ASP A 92 -9.86 7.18 21.02
N MET A 93 -9.70 8.27 21.76
CA MET A 93 -10.06 8.37 23.18
C MET A 93 -10.89 9.63 23.40
N LYS A 94 -11.95 9.50 24.21
CA LYS A 94 -12.72 10.64 24.72
C LYS A 94 -12.85 10.51 26.23
N ILE A 95 -12.55 11.59 26.95
CA ILE A 95 -12.77 11.69 28.39
C ILE A 95 -13.67 12.90 28.62
N SER A 96 -14.76 12.71 29.35
CA SER A 96 -15.69 13.77 29.69
C SER A 96 -15.99 13.76 31.19
N HIS A 97 -16.02 14.93 31.81
CA HIS A 97 -16.42 15.10 33.21
C HIS A 97 -17.45 16.21 33.33
N GLU A 98 -18.48 15.98 34.13
CA GLU A 98 -19.56 16.92 34.38
C GLU A 98 -19.50 17.41 35.83
N PHE A 99 -19.39 18.72 35.99
CA PHE A 99 -19.42 19.42 37.26
C PHE A 99 -20.83 19.97 37.51
N LEU A 100 -21.49 19.47 38.55
CA LEU A 100 -22.83 19.92 38.97
C LEU A 100 -22.69 21.08 39.97
N PHE A 101 -23.36 22.20 39.70
CA PHE A 101 -23.29 23.38 40.60
C PHE A 101 -24.27 23.32 41.77
N THR A 102 -25.36 22.54 41.69
CA THR A 102 -26.38 22.47 42.74
C THR A 102 -27.04 21.10 42.84
N LYS A 103 -27.42 20.72 44.07
CA LYS A 103 -28.26 19.53 44.37
C LYS A 103 -29.77 19.81 44.21
N SER A 104 -30.15 21.04 43.86
CA SER A 104 -31.54 21.51 43.76
C SER A 104 -32.17 21.29 42.37
N LYS A 105 -33.48 21.53 42.24
CA LYS A 105 -34.34 21.27 41.06
C LYS A 105 -33.88 21.94 39.75
N SER A 106 -32.98 22.92 39.80
CA SER A 106 -32.34 23.54 38.63
C SER A 106 -30.95 22.95 38.43
N LYS A 107 -30.83 21.83 37.69
CA LYS A 107 -29.56 21.13 37.48
C LYS A 107 -28.66 21.85 36.47
N GLN A 108 -28.10 22.99 36.87
CA GLN A 108 -27.04 23.64 36.09
C GLN A 108 -25.74 22.84 36.20
N SER A 109 -25.08 22.61 35.06
CA SER A 109 -23.80 21.90 35.01
C SER A 109 -22.86 22.44 33.95
N ILE A 110 -21.56 22.30 34.20
CA ILE A 110 -20.51 22.44 33.18
C ILE A 110 -19.94 21.06 32.87
N GLN A 111 -19.92 20.70 31.60
CA GLN A 111 -19.24 19.51 31.11
C GLN A 111 -17.95 19.91 30.38
N LEU A 112 -16.82 19.35 30.81
CA LEU A 112 -15.55 19.41 30.10
C LEU A 112 -15.35 18.09 29.35
N SER A 113 -14.95 18.14 28.09
CA SER A 113 -14.62 16.96 27.29
C SER A 113 -13.31 17.15 26.54
N LEU A 114 -12.45 16.14 26.59
CA LEU A 114 -11.23 16.03 25.81
C LEU A 114 -11.38 14.84 24.84
N ASP A 115 -11.30 15.12 23.55
CA ASP A 115 -11.24 14.14 22.47
C ASP A 115 -9.80 14.08 21.95
N VAL A 116 -9.23 12.88 21.86
CA VAL A 116 -7.91 12.59 21.28
C VAL A 116 -8.08 11.57 20.16
N PHE A 117 -7.90 12.01 18.93
CA PHE A 117 -7.91 11.17 17.74
C PHE A 117 -6.51 10.61 17.50
N ASN A 118 -6.46 9.34 17.09
CA ASN A 118 -5.23 8.60 16.84
C ASN A 118 -4.23 8.65 18.00
N LEU A 119 -4.72 8.40 19.22
CA LEU A 119 -3.96 8.29 20.46
C LEU A 119 -2.78 7.30 20.32
N SER A 120 -2.94 6.24 19.53
CA SER A 120 -1.86 5.31 19.21
C SER A 120 -0.62 6.02 18.64
N ASN A 121 -0.81 7.01 17.76
CA ASN A 121 0.29 7.79 17.20
C ASN A 121 0.94 8.73 18.22
N PHE A 122 0.14 9.24 19.19
CA PHE A 122 0.65 10.04 20.30
C PHE A 122 1.60 9.23 21.21
N ILE A 123 1.27 7.95 21.45
CA ILE A 123 2.11 7.03 22.24
C ILE A 123 3.38 6.64 21.47
N SER A 124 3.25 6.33 20.18
CA SER A 124 4.38 5.97 19.30
C SER A 124 4.14 6.44 17.88
N ARG A 125 5.11 7.18 17.32
CA ARG A 125 5.06 7.68 15.94
C ARG A 125 4.96 6.59 14.87
N ASN A 126 5.27 5.34 15.22
CA ASN A 126 5.15 4.20 14.31
C ASN A 126 3.77 3.55 14.36
N TRP A 127 2.96 3.84 15.37
CA TRP A 127 1.60 3.35 15.50
C TRP A 127 0.61 4.37 14.93
N GLY A 128 -0.59 3.92 14.59
CA GLY A 128 -1.60 4.82 14.04
C GLY A 128 -1.33 5.27 12.60
N LYS A 129 -0.35 4.69 11.90
CA LYS A 129 -0.07 4.99 10.49
C LYS A 129 -1.21 4.47 9.63
N GLN A 130 -1.75 5.35 8.80
CA GLN A 130 -2.78 5.05 7.83
C GLN A 130 -2.13 4.90 6.45
N TYR A 131 -2.19 3.69 5.90
CA TYR A 131 -1.67 3.36 4.60
C TYR A 131 -2.77 3.44 3.55
N PHE A 132 -2.44 3.96 2.38
CA PHE A 132 -3.32 3.99 1.21
C PHE A 132 -2.52 3.74 -0.07
N VAL A 133 -3.21 3.26 -1.10
CA VAL A 133 -2.63 3.07 -2.44
C VAL A 133 -3.05 4.27 -3.29
N PRO A 134 -2.10 5.07 -3.81
CA PRO A 134 -2.43 6.18 -4.69
C PRO A 134 -3.20 5.70 -5.93
N ASN A 135 -4.30 6.37 -6.25
CA ASN A 135 -5.11 6.00 -7.43
C ASN A 135 -4.55 6.58 -8.74
N ILE A 136 -3.23 6.59 -8.90
CA ILE A 136 -2.56 7.17 -10.08
C ILE A 136 -2.75 6.24 -11.29
N LEU A 137 -2.80 4.93 -11.05
CA LEU A 137 -2.97 3.88 -12.06
C LEU A 137 -4.06 2.88 -11.65
N ASN A 138 -5.22 3.35 -11.17
CA ASN A 138 -6.32 2.46 -10.74
C ASN A 138 -5.91 1.46 -9.64
N ALA A 139 -5.08 1.89 -8.69
CA ALA A 139 -4.43 1.05 -7.67
C ALA A 139 -3.62 -0.13 -8.24
N ASN A 140 -3.11 0.01 -9.47
CA ASN A 140 -2.16 -0.91 -10.05
C ASN A 140 -0.73 -0.49 -9.72
N TYR A 141 0.12 -1.48 -9.49
CA TYR A 141 1.55 -1.33 -9.24
C TYR A 141 2.34 -2.05 -10.33
N GLN A 142 3.17 -1.29 -11.03
CA GLN A 142 3.91 -1.73 -12.20
C GLN A 142 5.26 -2.33 -11.80
N LEU A 143 5.37 -3.66 -11.80
CA LEU A 143 6.58 -4.36 -11.36
C LEU A 143 7.48 -4.81 -12.52
N LEU A 144 6.86 -5.15 -13.65
CA LEU A 144 7.53 -5.75 -14.81
C LEU A 144 7.18 -4.96 -16.06
N THR A 145 8.17 -4.68 -16.90
CA THR A 145 7.98 -3.97 -18.18
C THR A 145 8.07 -4.95 -19.33
N LEU A 146 7.09 -4.95 -20.21
CA LEU A 146 7.11 -5.67 -21.49
C LEU A 146 8.10 -4.99 -22.44
N GLN A 147 9.07 -5.76 -22.94
CA GLN A 147 10.02 -5.30 -23.95
C GLN A 147 9.62 -5.74 -25.35
N SER A 148 9.29 -7.02 -25.52
CA SER A 148 8.78 -7.54 -26.78
C SER A 148 8.01 -8.83 -26.56
N ILE A 149 7.10 -9.13 -27.49
CA ILE A 149 6.44 -10.43 -27.57
C ILE A 149 7.03 -11.12 -28.79
N THR A 150 7.92 -12.08 -28.56
CA THR A 150 8.43 -12.96 -29.63
C THR A 150 7.42 -14.05 -29.96
N ASN A 151 7.60 -14.79 -31.07
CA ASN A 151 6.73 -15.92 -31.43
C ASN A 151 6.76 -17.09 -30.42
N SER A 152 7.60 -17.00 -29.38
CA SER A 152 7.54 -17.85 -28.20
C SER A 152 6.35 -17.44 -27.33
N THR A 153 5.68 -18.41 -26.72
CA THR A 153 4.53 -18.25 -25.80
C THR A 153 4.79 -17.39 -24.54
N LYS A 154 5.98 -16.77 -24.41
CA LYS A 154 6.39 -15.95 -23.26
C LYS A 154 6.93 -14.59 -23.71
N PRO A 155 6.51 -13.49 -23.09
CA PRO A 155 7.02 -12.15 -23.36
C PRO A 155 8.45 -11.99 -22.84
N ASN A 156 9.24 -11.16 -23.52
CA ASN A 156 10.51 -10.65 -23.00
C ASN A 156 10.22 -9.46 -22.09
N ILE A 157 10.78 -9.48 -20.87
CA ILE A 157 10.45 -8.49 -19.85
C ILE A 157 11.69 -7.91 -19.17
N ASN A 158 11.54 -6.75 -18.54
CA ASN A 158 12.49 -6.23 -17.56
C ASN A 158 11.84 -6.08 -16.18
N PHE A 159 12.66 -6.22 -15.15
CA PHE A 159 12.26 -5.96 -13.77
C PHE A 159 12.47 -4.50 -13.41
N ASN A 160 11.41 -3.80 -13.02
CA ASN A 160 11.49 -2.44 -12.48
C ASN A 160 11.74 -2.53 -10.98
N LYS A 161 13.00 -2.55 -10.55
CA LYS A 161 13.35 -2.65 -9.13
C LYS A 161 12.67 -1.54 -8.32
N PRO A 162 11.75 -1.88 -7.39
CA PRO A 162 11.08 -0.88 -6.56
C PRO A 162 12.07 -0.08 -5.71
N THR A 163 11.98 1.24 -5.74
CA THR A 163 12.69 2.14 -4.82
C THR A 163 11.86 2.46 -3.58
N THR A 164 10.53 2.28 -3.67
CA THR A 164 9.55 2.54 -2.61
C THR A 164 8.46 1.48 -2.61
N THR A 165 7.64 1.49 -1.57
CA THR A 165 6.47 0.60 -1.48
C THR A 165 5.35 1.02 -2.44
N PRO A 166 4.47 0.10 -2.86
CA PRO A 166 3.28 0.40 -3.65
C PRO A 166 2.27 1.35 -3.00
N TRP A 167 2.39 1.57 -1.70
CA TRP A 167 1.49 2.40 -0.90
C TRP A 167 2.23 3.57 -0.25
N GLN A 168 1.46 4.57 0.16
CA GLN A 168 1.93 5.75 0.89
C GLN A 168 1.28 5.81 2.28
N VAL A 169 1.87 6.61 3.16
CA VAL A 169 1.30 6.94 4.47
C VAL A 169 0.55 8.27 4.35
N ASP A 170 -0.72 8.28 4.75
CA ASP A 170 -1.52 9.51 4.78
C ASP A 170 -0.97 10.45 5.87
N PRO A 171 -0.49 11.66 5.51
CA PRO A 171 0.16 12.54 6.44
C PRO A 171 -0.82 13.21 7.41
N ILE A 172 -2.12 13.27 7.14
CA ILE A 172 -3.13 13.96 7.96
C ILE A 172 -3.74 12.97 8.94
N THR A 173 -4.25 11.85 8.44
CA THR A 173 -4.96 10.86 9.27
C THR A 173 -4.01 10.04 10.15
N SER A 174 -2.71 10.00 9.81
CA SER A 174 -1.68 9.39 10.65
C SER A 174 -1.24 10.26 11.84
N ARG A 175 -1.74 11.49 12.00
CA ARG A 175 -1.37 12.38 13.12
C ARG A 175 -2.33 12.23 14.29
N ALA A 176 -1.81 12.36 15.50
CA ALA A 176 -2.63 12.59 16.68
C ALA A 176 -3.25 14.01 16.63
N GLN A 177 -4.53 14.12 16.94
CA GLN A 177 -5.27 15.39 17.01
C GLN A 177 -6.05 15.46 18.31
N GLY A 178 -6.13 16.65 18.91
CA GLY A 178 -6.84 16.87 20.17
C GLY A 178 -7.90 17.96 20.03
N GLN A 179 -9.06 17.76 20.66
CA GLN A 179 -10.13 18.74 20.74
C GLN A 179 -10.61 18.86 22.20
N LEU A 180 -10.68 20.10 22.70
CA LEU A 180 -11.26 20.43 23.99
C LEU A 180 -12.65 21.05 23.77
N THR A 181 -13.66 20.54 24.46
CA THR A 181 -15.04 21.04 24.41
C THR A 181 -15.51 21.42 25.82
N VAL A 182 -16.14 22.60 25.93
CA VAL A 182 -16.85 23.04 27.13
C VAL A 182 -18.32 23.17 26.79
N ARG A 183 -19.19 22.56 27.58
CA ARG A 183 -20.65 22.65 27.43
C ARG A 183 -21.27 23.13 28.74
N TYR A 184 -22.14 24.11 28.65
CA TYR A 184 -23.00 24.56 29.75
C TYR A 184 -24.41 24.02 29.55
N ASN A 185 -24.97 23.40 30.58
CA ASN A 185 -26.34 22.88 30.60
C ASN A 185 -27.18 23.72 31.58
N PHE A 186 -28.32 24.22 31.10
CA PHE A 186 -29.25 25.07 31.85
C PHE A 186 -30.43 24.29 32.44
#